data_AF-A0A956ELJ4-F1
#
_entry.id   AF-A0A956ELJ4-F1
#
_cell.length_a   1.000
_cell.length_b   1.000
_cell.length_c   1.000
_cell.angle_alpha   90.00
_cell.angle_beta   90.00
_cell.angle_gamma   90.00
#
_symmetry.space_group_name_H-M   'P 1'
#
loop_
_entity.id
_entity.type
_entity.pdbx_description
1 polymer ?
#
loop_
_entity_poly.entity_id
_entity_poly.type
_entity_poly.pdbx_seq_one_letter_code
_entity_poly.pdbx_strand_id
1 'polypeptide(L)'
;MKTVLKIAAAALALGLAGAPALAAGDTVVVASKIDTEGGLLGNMILQVLDHAGIPTEAKIQLGPTKIVRTALVSGEVDIYPEYTGNAGFFFGVDSDPAWKNAKMAYEKAAEL
;
A
#
# COMPACT_ATOMS: atom_id res chain seq x y z
N MET A 1 27.66 13.65 -47.36
CA MET A 1 26.30 13.45 -46.81
C MET A 1 26.16 12.19 -45.96
N LYS A 2 26.60 11.01 -46.42
CA LYS A 2 26.47 9.74 -45.66
C LYS A 2 27.21 9.72 -44.30
N THR A 3 28.34 10.42 -44.20
CA THR A 3 29.14 10.51 -42.96
C THR A 3 28.50 11.41 -41.91
N VAL A 4 27.88 12.52 -42.34
CA VAL A 4 27.17 13.46 -41.44
C VAL A 4 25.91 12.81 -40.86
N LEU A 5 25.22 11.99 -41.66
CA LEU A 5 24.04 11.24 -41.22
C LEU A 5 24.37 10.19 -40.14
N LYS A 6 25.55 9.56 -40.22
CA LYS A 6 26.03 8.58 -39.22
C LYS A 6 26.39 9.24 -37.89
N ILE A 7 26.97 10.44 -37.91
CA ILE A 7 27.34 11.19 -36.71
C ILE A 7 26.09 11.70 -35.98
N ALA A 8 25.08 12.17 -36.73
CA ALA A 8 23.80 12.59 -36.16
C ALA A 8 23.05 11.41 -35.52
N ALA A 9 23.07 10.22 -36.14
CA ALA A 9 22.45 9.02 -35.57
C ALA A 9 23.17 8.52 -34.30
N ALA A 10 24.51 8.62 -34.24
CA ALA A 10 25.27 8.27 -33.05
C ALA A 10 25.02 9.25 -31.88
N ALA A 11 24.90 10.55 -32.16
CA ALA A 11 24.59 11.55 -31.14
C ALA A 11 23.17 11.37 -30.56
N LEU A 12 22.19 10.95 -31.37
CA LEU A 12 20.84 10.67 -30.90
C LEU A 12 20.77 9.39 -30.05
N ALA A 13 21.57 8.37 -30.39
CA ALA A 13 21.65 7.13 -29.60
C ALA A 13 22.32 7.32 -28.23
N LEU A 14 23.32 8.22 -28.13
CA LEU A 14 23.92 8.57 -26.83
C LEU A 14 23.03 9.48 -25.97
N GLY A 15 22.14 10.27 -26.58
CA GLY A 15 21.20 11.12 -25.84
C GLY A 15 20.10 10.35 -25.10
N LEU A 16 19.69 9.17 -25.62
CA LEU A 16 18.66 8.33 -24.97
C LEU A 16 19.20 7.45 -23.85
N ALA A 17 20.52 7.20 -23.78
CA ALA A 17 21.12 6.32 -22.77
C ALA A 17 21.40 7.02 -21.42
N GLY A 18 21.27 8.34 -21.37
CA GLY A 18 21.56 9.16 -20.19
C GLY A 18 20.33 9.66 -19.43
N ALA A 19 19.11 9.27 -19.83
CA ALA A 19 17.94 9.55 -19.02
C ALA A 19 18.10 8.80 -17.69
N PRO A 20 18.08 9.48 -16.52
CA PRO A 20 18.01 8.76 -15.27
C PRO A 20 16.77 7.88 -15.35
N ALA A 21 16.93 6.57 -15.20
CA ALA A 21 15.82 5.70 -14.91
C ALA A 21 15.19 6.31 -13.64
N LEU A 22 14.05 6.98 -13.81
CA LEU A 22 13.23 7.40 -12.69
C LEU A 22 12.99 6.10 -11.94
N ALA A 23 13.59 5.94 -10.75
CA ALA A 23 13.29 4.81 -9.90
C ALA A 23 11.78 4.88 -9.71
N ALA A 24 11.04 3.98 -10.37
CA ALA A 24 9.63 3.83 -10.11
C ALA A 24 9.57 3.49 -8.63
N GLY A 25 9.07 4.43 -7.82
CA GLY A 25 8.85 4.15 -6.41
C GLY A 25 7.98 2.90 -6.32
N ASP A 26 8.29 2.02 -5.38
CA ASP A 26 7.55 0.77 -5.22
C ASP A 26 6.05 1.08 -5.12
N THR A 27 5.25 0.41 -5.95
CA THR A 27 3.80 0.57 -5.99
C THR A 27 3.21 0.11 -4.66
N VAL A 28 2.43 0.96 -4.00
CA VAL A 28 1.78 0.63 -2.72
C VAL A 28 0.55 -0.23 -2.98
N VAL A 29 0.53 -1.45 -2.46
CA VAL A 29 -0.62 -2.37 -2.54
C VAL A 29 -1.62 -2.04 -1.44
N VAL A 30 -2.74 -1.44 -1.83
CA VAL A 30 -3.85 -1.06 -0.92
C VAL A 30 -4.91 -2.14 -0.94
N ALA A 31 -5.25 -2.68 0.23
CA ALA A 31 -6.33 -3.66 0.36
C ALA A 31 -7.44 -3.20 1.30
N SER A 32 -8.47 -4.03 1.42
CA SER A 32 -9.49 -3.90 2.45
C SER A 32 -10.24 -5.21 2.68
N LYS A 33 -11.08 -5.21 3.72
CA LYS A 33 -12.01 -6.30 4.00
C LYS A 33 -13.17 -6.31 2.99
N ILE A 34 -13.79 -7.47 2.81
CA ILE A 34 -14.84 -7.72 1.81
C ILE A 34 -16.18 -7.03 2.10
N ASP A 35 -16.38 -6.49 3.30
CA ASP A 35 -17.59 -5.78 3.69
C ASP A 35 -17.71 -4.39 3.05
N THR A 36 -18.90 -3.79 3.13
CA THR A 36 -19.18 -2.47 2.53
C THR A 36 -18.28 -1.38 3.08
N GLU A 37 -18.04 -1.36 4.39
CA GLU A 37 -17.13 -0.37 5.01
C GLU A 37 -15.69 -0.58 4.56
N GLY A 38 -15.23 -1.83 4.44
CA GLY A 38 -13.94 -2.15 3.85
C GLY A 38 -13.81 -1.61 2.42
N GLY A 39 -14.83 -1.80 1.57
CA GLY A 39 -14.86 -1.23 0.23
C GLY A 39 -14.79 0.30 0.23
N LEU A 40 -15.54 0.97 1.10
CA LEU A 40 -15.54 2.43 1.23
C LEU A 40 -14.17 2.97 1.67
N LEU A 41 -13.67 2.52 2.83
CA LEU A 41 -12.43 3.03 3.42
C LEU A 41 -11.20 2.69 2.57
N GLY A 42 -11.17 1.51 1.95
CA GLY A 42 -10.10 1.14 1.03
C GLY A 42 -10.02 2.06 -0.20
N ASN A 43 -11.17 2.42 -0.79
CA ASN A 43 -11.21 3.38 -1.90
C ASN A 43 -10.87 4.82 -1.46
N MET A 44 -11.15 5.19 -0.21
CA MET A 44 -10.70 6.49 0.33
C MET A 44 -9.18 6.54 0.42
N ILE A 45 -8.52 5.47 0.88
CA ILE A 45 -7.06 5.38 0.92
C ILE A 45 -6.46 5.49 -0.49
N LEU A 46 -7.01 4.74 -1.47
CA LEU A 46 -6.57 4.83 -2.86
C LEU A 46 -6.62 6.27 -3.40
N GLN A 47 -7.73 6.97 -3.19
CA GLN A 47 -7.88 8.36 -3.65
C GLN A 47 -6.90 9.34 -2.98
N VAL A 48 -6.61 9.15 -1.69
CA VAL A 48 -5.64 9.99 -0.98
C VAL A 48 -4.22 9.76 -1.52
N LEU A 49 -3.84 8.52 -1.78
CA LEU A 49 -2.52 8.17 -2.32
C LEU A 49 -2.37 8.65 -3.78
N ASP A 50 -3.41 8.47 -4.60
CA ASP A 50 -3.45 8.97 -5.99
C ASP A 50 -3.29 10.49 -6.03
N HIS A 51 -4.04 11.22 -5.19
CA HIS A 51 -3.90 12.68 -5.07
C HIS A 51 -2.50 13.13 -4.62
N ALA A 52 -1.79 12.28 -3.85
CA ALA A 52 -0.41 12.53 -3.44
C ALA A 52 0.63 12.14 -4.51
N GLY A 53 0.21 11.59 -5.65
CA GLY A 53 1.10 11.11 -6.71
C GLY A 53 1.85 9.82 -6.34
N ILE A 54 1.34 9.05 -5.37
CA ILE A 54 1.92 7.77 -4.95
C ILE A 54 1.31 6.65 -5.82
N PRO A 55 2.10 5.89 -6.57
CA PRO A 55 1.59 4.77 -7.35
C PRO A 55 0.97 3.69 -6.46
N THR A 56 -0.22 3.19 -6.82
CA THR A 56 -0.92 2.16 -6.04
C THR A 56 -1.42 0.98 -6.89
N GLU A 57 -1.42 -0.21 -6.30
CA GLU A 57 -2.15 -1.39 -6.77
C GLU A 57 -3.36 -1.62 -5.86
N ALA A 58 -4.54 -1.81 -6.45
CA ALA A 58 -5.78 -1.99 -5.70
C ALA A 58 -6.13 -3.47 -5.51
N LYS A 59 -6.16 -3.92 -4.25
CA LYS A 59 -6.71 -5.21 -3.79
C LYS A 59 -7.89 -5.00 -2.84
N ILE A 60 -8.82 -4.14 -3.24
CA ILE A 60 -9.99 -3.77 -2.44
C ILE A 60 -10.94 -4.96 -2.28
N GLN A 61 -11.55 -5.09 -1.10
CA GLN A 61 -12.45 -6.18 -0.75
C GLN A 61 -11.83 -7.57 -0.92
N LEU A 62 -10.54 -7.71 -0.60
CA LEU A 62 -9.73 -8.92 -0.79
C LEU A 62 -10.32 -10.14 -0.05
N GLY A 63 -10.90 -9.95 1.13
CA GLY A 63 -11.45 -11.05 1.91
C GLY A 63 -11.81 -10.68 3.35
N PRO A 64 -12.10 -11.68 4.20
CA PRO A 64 -12.33 -11.46 5.63
C PRO A 64 -11.03 -11.09 6.38
N THR A 65 -11.15 -10.62 7.62
CA THR A 65 -10.03 -10.17 8.49
C THR A 65 -8.79 -11.07 8.42
N LYS A 66 -8.96 -12.40 8.56
CA LYS A 66 -7.83 -13.35 8.56
C LYS A 66 -7.05 -13.34 7.23
N ILE A 67 -7.75 -13.21 6.09
CA ILE A 67 -7.10 -13.17 4.77
C ILE A 67 -6.28 -11.89 4.63
N VAL A 68 -6.87 -10.75 4.95
CA VAL A 68 -6.18 -9.45 4.81
C VAL A 68 -5.00 -9.34 5.79
N ARG A 69 -5.14 -9.83 7.04
CA ARG A 69 -4.04 -9.85 8.01
C ARG A 69 -2.89 -10.76 7.56
N THR A 70 -3.18 -11.94 7.01
CA THR A 70 -2.14 -12.81 6.45
C THR A 70 -1.41 -12.13 5.30
N ALA A 71 -2.15 -11.50 4.38
CA ALA A 71 -1.57 -10.78 3.24
C ALA A 71 -0.71 -9.58 3.68
N LEU A 72 -1.12 -8.85 4.72
CA LEU A 72 -0.31 -7.77 5.30
C LEU A 72 1.01 -8.32 5.89
N VAL A 73 0.94 -9.38 6.69
CA VAL A 73 2.14 -9.94 7.36
C VAL A 73 3.07 -10.64 6.36
N SER A 74 2.56 -11.18 5.25
CA SER A 74 3.39 -11.77 4.19
C SER A 74 4.01 -10.75 3.23
N GLY A 75 3.58 -9.48 3.27
CA GLY A 75 4.01 -8.44 2.33
C GLY A 75 3.27 -8.46 0.99
N GLU A 76 2.15 -9.18 0.87
CA GLU A 76 1.29 -9.14 -0.33
C GLU A 76 0.37 -7.90 -0.38
N VAL A 77 0.23 -7.21 0.76
CA VAL A 77 -0.52 -5.97 0.97
C VAL A 77 0.33 -5.06 1.84
N ASP A 78 0.40 -3.77 1.49
CA ASP A 78 1.19 -2.79 2.24
C ASP A 78 0.34 -2.03 3.25
N ILE A 79 -0.92 -1.73 2.90
CA ILE A 79 -1.82 -0.96 3.77
C ILE A 79 -3.28 -1.37 3.58
N TYR A 80 -4.02 -1.41 4.70
CA TYR A 80 -5.47 -1.58 4.69
C TYR A 80 -6.09 -1.01 5.98
N PRO A 81 -7.39 -0.66 5.99
CA PRO A 81 -8.07 -0.21 7.20
C PRO A 81 -8.41 -1.38 8.14
N GLU A 82 -8.01 -1.28 9.41
CA GLU A 82 -8.26 -2.27 10.45
C GLU A 82 -8.83 -1.63 11.72
N TYR A 83 -9.59 -2.42 12.48
CA TYR A 83 -10.24 -2.03 13.73
C TYR A 83 -9.36 -2.39 14.93
N THR A 84 -9.14 -1.42 15.81
CA THR A 84 -8.23 -1.53 16.97
C THR A 84 -8.50 -2.76 17.84
N GLY A 85 -9.76 -3.07 18.13
CA GLY A 85 -10.14 -4.22 18.95
C GLY A 85 -9.71 -5.59 18.40
N ASN A 86 -9.45 -5.71 17.08
CA ASN A 86 -8.98 -6.97 16.51
C ASN A 86 -7.56 -7.32 16.94
N ALA A 87 -6.75 -6.35 17.39
CA ALA A 87 -5.44 -6.61 17.96
C ALA A 87 -5.52 -7.55 19.17
N GLY A 88 -6.59 -7.47 19.97
CA GLY A 88 -6.84 -8.42 21.06
C GLY A 88 -6.80 -9.88 20.60
N PHE A 89 -7.42 -10.18 19.45
CA PHE A 89 -7.44 -11.53 18.88
C PHE A 89 -6.12 -11.89 18.17
N PHE A 90 -5.47 -10.92 17.51
CA PHE A 90 -4.22 -11.16 16.80
C PHE A 90 -3.08 -11.57 17.75
N PHE A 91 -3.08 -11.02 18.96
CA PHE A 91 -2.02 -11.22 19.95
C PHE A 91 -2.45 -12.04 21.17
N GLY A 92 -3.67 -12.59 21.19
CA GLY A 92 -4.14 -13.46 22.27
C GLY A 92 -4.32 -12.75 23.62
N VAL A 93 -4.73 -11.48 23.58
CA VAL A 93 -4.92 -10.61 24.76
C VAL A 93 -6.33 -10.00 24.78
N ASP A 94 -7.31 -10.67 24.20
CA ASP A 94 -8.69 -10.20 24.00
C ASP A 94 -9.47 -9.95 25.30
N SER A 95 -8.98 -10.47 26.43
CA SER A 95 -9.54 -10.24 27.77
C SER A 95 -9.13 -8.89 28.40
N ASP A 96 -8.20 -8.14 27.80
CA ASP A 96 -7.74 -6.88 28.37
C ASP A 96 -8.85 -5.80 28.36
N PRO A 97 -9.13 -5.13 29.49
CA PRO A 97 -10.14 -4.08 29.57
C PRO A 97 -9.85 -2.87 28.67
N ALA A 98 -8.61 -2.65 28.25
CA ALA A 98 -8.22 -1.59 27.31
C ALA A 98 -9.05 -1.62 26.02
N TRP A 99 -9.47 -2.81 25.56
CA TRP A 99 -10.31 -2.96 24.35
C TRP A 99 -11.72 -2.36 24.49
N LYS A 100 -12.13 -1.95 25.70
CA LYS A 100 -13.42 -1.29 25.96
C LYS A 100 -13.32 0.23 26.04
N ASN A 101 -12.12 0.80 25.89
CA ASN A 101 -11.91 2.24 25.81
C ASN A 101 -11.24 2.59 24.48
N ALA A 102 -11.82 3.49 23.70
CA ALA A 102 -11.35 3.79 22.34
C ALA A 102 -9.88 4.26 22.29
N LYS A 103 -9.48 5.16 23.20
CA LYS A 103 -8.12 5.68 23.26
C LYS A 103 -7.12 4.60 23.68
N MET A 104 -7.45 3.85 24.73
CA MET A 104 -6.58 2.77 25.21
C MET A 104 -6.46 1.63 24.20
N ALA A 105 -7.54 1.27 23.50
CA ALA A 105 -7.53 0.27 22.45
C ALA A 105 -6.61 0.67 21.29
N TYR A 106 -6.66 1.94 20.88
CA TYR A 106 -5.74 2.47 19.86
C TYR A 106 -4.29 2.43 20.32
N GLU A 107 -4.00 2.96 21.51
CA GLU A 107 -2.63 3.00 22.05
C GLU A 107 -2.06 1.59 22.22
N LYS A 108 -2.85 0.66 22.75
CA LYS A 108 -2.44 -0.73 22.91
C LYS A 108 -2.23 -1.44 21.57
N ALA A 109 -3.10 -1.22 20.59
CA ALA A 109 -2.93 -1.81 19.27
C ALA A 109 -1.67 -1.30 18.55
N ALA A 110 -1.21 -0.08 18.86
CA ALA A 110 0.02 0.49 18.31
C ALA A 110 1.31 -0.05 18.98
N GLU A 111 1.20 -0.60 20.19
CA GLU A 111 2.33 -1.21 20.93
C GLU A 111 2.60 -2.66 20.51
N LEU A 112 1.56 -3.39 20.09
CA LEU A 112 1.60 -4.82 19.76
C LEU A 112 2.07 -5.08 18.32
#